data_AF-A0A929C7V3-F1
#
_entry.id   AF-A0A929C7V3-F1
#
_cell.length_a   1.000
_cell.length_b   1.000
_cell.length_c   1.000
_cell.angle_alpha   90.00
_cell.angle_beta   90.00
_cell.angle_gamma   90.00
#
_symmetry.space_group_name_H-M   'P 1'
#
loop_
_entity.id
_entity.type
_entity.pdbx_description
1 polymer ?
#
loop_
_entity_poly.entity_id
_entity_poly.type
_entity_poly.pdbx_seq_one_letter_code
_entity_poly.pdbx_strand_id
1 'polypeptide(L)'
;MKFEMPKDRSSIIKVLGVGGGGSNAVNHMHRQGITGVDFIVCNTDAQALDMSPVPTKITLGEKGLGAGCVPLVAEKAANEKSEEIKSLLSTNTEMLFITAGMGGGTGTGAAPVIARIAKEIALEDEEV
;
A
#
# COMPACT_ATOMS: atom_id res chain seq x y z
N MET A 1 20.96 -29.32 -6.64
CA MET A 1 20.46 -28.71 -5.38
C MET A 1 19.78 -27.40 -5.75
N LYS A 2 18.45 -27.32 -5.71
CA LYS A 2 17.74 -26.05 -5.83
C LYS A 2 17.79 -25.39 -4.45
N PHE A 3 18.50 -24.29 -4.35
CA PHE A 3 18.50 -23.47 -3.14
C PHE A 3 17.16 -22.74 -3.10
N GLU A 4 16.19 -23.28 -2.34
CA GLU A 4 14.95 -22.58 -2.09
C GLU A 4 15.22 -21.46 -1.09
N MET A 5 14.92 -20.22 -1.49
CA MET A 5 14.94 -19.09 -0.57
C MET A 5 13.95 -19.36 0.59
N PRO A 6 14.31 -19.04 1.84
CA PRO A 6 13.39 -19.20 2.97
C PRO A 6 12.11 -18.43 2.68
N LYS A 7 10.96 -19.13 2.71
CA LYS A 7 9.62 -18.59 2.42
C LYS A 7 9.12 -17.53 3.42
N ASP A 8 9.95 -17.16 4.38
CA ASP A 8 9.58 -16.38 5.57
C ASP A 8 10.36 -15.06 5.70
N ARG A 9 11.01 -14.62 4.62
CA ARG A 9 11.57 -13.27 4.54
C ARG A 9 10.66 -12.41 3.68
N SER A 10 10.08 -11.36 4.27
CA SER A 10 9.35 -10.33 3.54
C SER A 10 10.26 -9.80 2.42
N SER A 11 9.73 -9.53 1.23
CA SER A 11 10.56 -9.05 0.12
C SER A 11 11.02 -7.60 0.38
N ILE A 12 12.24 -7.30 -0.05
CA ILE A 12 12.79 -5.93 -0.10
C ILE A 12 12.00 -5.03 -1.07
N ILE A 13 11.24 -5.63 -2.00
CA ILE A 13 10.36 -4.92 -2.92
C ILE A 13 8.92 -5.07 -2.45
N LYS A 14 8.23 -3.94 -2.27
CA LYS A 14 6.81 -3.90 -1.91
C LYS A 14 6.00 -3.22 -3.01
N VAL A 15 4.81 -3.74 -3.29
CA VAL A 15 3.86 -3.18 -4.26
C VAL A 15 2.55 -2.85 -3.54
N LEU A 16 2.26 -1.56 -3.42
CA LEU A 16 1.13 -1.02 -2.70
C LEU A 16 0.06 -0.47 -3.65
N GLY A 17 -1.12 -1.08 -3.62
CA GLY A 17 -2.29 -0.64 -4.37
C GLY A 17 -3.16 0.31 -3.55
N VAL A 18 -3.36 1.54 -4.02
CA VAL A 18 -4.12 2.57 -3.30
C VAL A 18 -5.46 2.87 -4.00
N GLY A 19 -6.54 2.80 -3.23
CA GLY A 19 -7.90 2.97 -3.72
C GLY A 19 -8.36 1.83 -4.64
N GLY A 20 -9.54 1.98 -5.24
CA GLY A 20 -10.15 0.92 -6.06
C GLY A 20 -9.31 0.51 -7.27
N GLY A 21 -8.86 1.47 -8.08
CA GLY A 21 -8.04 1.21 -9.26
C GLY A 21 -6.67 0.58 -8.93
N GLY A 22 -5.98 1.15 -7.94
CA GLY A 22 -4.69 0.62 -7.47
C GLY A 22 -4.82 -0.77 -6.87
N SER A 23 -5.84 -0.99 -6.02
CA SER A 23 -6.11 -2.31 -5.44
C SER A 23 -6.46 -3.33 -6.52
N ASN A 24 -7.25 -2.97 -7.53
CA ASN A 24 -7.56 -3.90 -8.62
C ASN A 24 -6.32 -4.31 -9.42
N ALA A 25 -5.43 -3.36 -9.71
CA ALA A 25 -4.16 -3.63 -10.39
C ALA A 25 -3.28 -4.60 -9.56
N VAL A 26 -3.13 -4.34 -8.26
CA VAL A 26 -2.37 -5.23 -7.36
C VAL A 26 -3.04 -6.60 -7.21
N ASN A 27 -4.37 -6.65 -7.13
CA ASN A 27 -5.09 -7.92 -7.06
C ASN A 27 -4.89 -8.76 -8.33
N HIS A 28 -4.81 -8.11 -9.49
CA HIS A 28 -4.46 -8.77 -10.74
C HIS A 28 -3.03 -9.32 -10.69
N MET A 29 -2.05 -8.51 -10.29
CA MET A 29 -0.65 -8.93 -10.12
C MET A 29 -0.51 -10.13 -9.18
N HIS A 30 -1.18 -10.10 -8.03
CA HIS A 30 -1.19 -11.18 -7.05
C HIS A 30 -1.79 -12.47 -7.63
N ARG A 31 -2.92 -12.38 -8.34
CA ARG A 31 -3.56 -13.56 -8.97
C ARG A 31 -2.74 -14.16 -10.11
N GLN A 32 -1.91 -13.36 -10.78
CA GLN A 32 -0.97 -13.86 -11.79
C GLN A 32 0.21 -14.64 -11.16
N GLY A 33 0.34 -14.65 -9.82
CA GLY A 33 1.39 -15.37 -9.13
C GLY A 33 2.76 -14.71 -9.27
N ILE A 34 2.81 -13.38 -9.41
CA ILE A 34 4.08 -12.64 -9.38
C ILE A 34 4.75 -12.88 -8.03
N THR A 35 5.99 -13.37 -8.06
CA THR A 35 6.80 -13.67 -6.88
C THR A 35 7.93 -12.66 -6.69
N GLY A 36 8.50 -12.60 -5.48
CA GLY A 36 9.64 -11.72 -5.19
C GLY A 36 9.22 -10.29 -4.82
N VAL A 37 7.93 -10.05 -4.58
CA VAL A 37 7.41 -8.78 -4.06
C VAL A 37 6.38 -9.07 -2.97
N ASP A 38 6.26 -8.15 -2.01
CA ASP A 38 5.15 -8.16 -1.07
C ASP A 38 4.02 -7.27 -1.58
N PHE A 39 2.83 -7.85 -1.72
CA PHE A 39 1.65 -7.11 -2.13
C PHE A 39 0.91 -6.54 -0.92
N ILE A 40 0.52 -5.27 -1.03
CA ILE A 40 -0.28 -4.57 -0.04
C ILE A 40 -1.42 -3.85 -0.76
N VAL A 41 -2.61 -3.82 -0.16
CA VAL A 41 -3.72 -2.99 -0.65
C VAL A 41 -4.20 -2.03 0.43
N CYS A 42 -4.60 -0.84 0.00
CA CYS A 42 -4.97 0.26 0.88
C CYS A 42 -6.23 0.93 0.32
N ASN A 43 -7.29 1.00 1.11
CA ASN A 43 -8.54 1.61 0.67
C ASN A 43 -9.36 2.19 1.83
N THR A 44 -10.21 3.17 1.53
CA THR A 44 -11.20 3.71 2.48
C THR A 44 -12.51 2.93 2.50
N ASP A 45 -12.70 2.06 1.51
CA ASP A 45 -13.83 1.14 1.40
C ASP A 45 -13.43 -0.23 1.95
N ALA A 46 -14.03 -0.62 3.08
CA ALA A 46 -13.73 -1.88 3.75
C ALA A 46 -14.21 -3.09 2.94
N GLN A 47 -15.33 -2.97 2.22
CA GLN A 47 -15.85 -4.06 1.39
C GLN A 47 -14.88 -4.38 0.24
N ALA A 48 -14.32 -3.34 -0.38
CA ALA A 48 -13.32 -3.50 -1.41
C ALA A 48 -12.04 -4.18 -0.89
N LEU A 49 -11.66 -3.93 0.36
CA LEU A 49 -10.53 -4.60 1.00
C LEU A 49 -10.86 -6.06 1.32
N ASP A 50 -12.04 -6.36 1.85
CA ASP A 50 -12.44 -7.73 2.20
C ASP A 50 -12.44 -8.65 0.98
N MET A 51 -12.90 -8.14 -0.17
CA MET A 51 -12.89 -8.87 -1.45
C MET A 51 -11.48 -9.07 -2.04
N SER A 52 -10.46 -8.36 -1.53
CA SER A 52 -9.10 -8.49 -2.03
C SER A 52 -8.48 -9.84 -1.64
N PRO A 53 -7.86 -10.57 -2.60
CA PRO A 53 -7.11 -11.80 -2.32
C PRO A 53 -5.74 -11.53 -1.67
N VAL A 54 -5.31 -10.27 -1.61
CA VAL A 54 -4.03 -9.86 -1.03
C VAL A 54 -4.15 -9.89 0.50
N PRO A 55 -3.26 -10.58 1.23
CA PRO A 55 -3.38 -10.74 2.68
C PRO A 55 -3.11 -9.45 3.45
N THR A 56 -2.15 -8.65 3.00
CA THR A 56 -1.77 -7.41 3.69
C THR A 56 -2.66 -6.25 3.24
N LYS A 57 -3.45 -5.72 4.18
CA LYS A 57 -4.49 -4.72 3.92
C LYS A 57 -4.37 -3.56 4.90
N ILE A 58 -4.55 -2.34 4.42
CA ILE A 58 -4.61 -1.11 5.23
C ILE A 58 -5.97 -0.46 4.99
N THR A 59 -6.80 -0.37 6.03
CA THR A 59 -8.05 0.36 5.98
C THR A 59 -7.81 1.82 6.33
N LEU A 60 -8.16 2.72 5.42
CA LEU A 60 -8.07 4.16 5.62
C LEU A 60 -9.40 4.71 6.15
N GLY A 61 -9.33 5.45 7.26
CA GLY A 61 -10.50 6.06 7.90
C GLY A 61 -11.35 5.05 8.66
N GLU A 62 -12.27 5.55 9.49
CA GLU A 62 -12.91 4.74 10.54
C GLU A 62 -14.18 4.00 10.09
N LYS A 63 -14.90 4.51 9.08
CA LYS A 63 -16.25 4.01 8.76
C LYS A 63 -16.31 2.99 7.63
N GLY A 64 -15.22 2.80 6.88
CA GLY A 64 -15.19 1.86 5.76
C GLY A 64 -16.15 2.18 4.60
N LEU A 65 -16.69 3.40 4.53
CA LEU A 65 -17.70 3.84 3.55
C LEU A 65 -17.10 4.44 2.26
N GLY A 66 -15.78 4.46 2.14
CA GLY A 66 -15.09 5.11 1.03
C GLY A 66 -14.89 6.62 1.21
N ALA A 67 -14.11 7.21 0.31
CA ALA A 67 -13.77 8.64 0.32
C ALA A 67 -14.80 9.52 -0.42
N GLY A 68 -15.86 8.94 -0.99
CA GLY A 68 -16.91 9.68 -1.71
C GLY A 68 -16.39 10.51 -2.90
N CYS A 69 -15.33 10.06 -3.58
CA CYS A 69 -14.63 10.81 -4.62
C CYS A 69 -14.02 12.14 -4.17
N VAL A 70 -13.81 12.35 -2.87
CA VAL A 70 -13.16 13.54 -2.30
C VAL A 70 -11.72 13.20 -1.88
N PRO A 71 -10.68 13.67 -2.59
CA PRO A 71 -9.29 13.36 -2.26
C PRO A 71 -8.89 13.78 -0.84
N LEU A 72 -9.33 14.95 -0.38
CA LEU A 72 -9.01 15.47 0.95
C LEU A 72 -9.45 14.54 2.09
N VAL A 73 -10.55 13.80 1.91
CA VAL A 73 -11.02 12.81 2.90
C VAL A 73 -10.01 11.66 3.01
N ALA A 74 -9.52 11.16 1.88
CA ALA A 74 -8.53 10.09 1.86
C ALA A 74 -7.14 10.54 2.30
N GLU A 75 -6.75 11.77 1.96
CA GLU A 75 -5.52 12.40 2.42
C GLU A 75 -5.48 12.48 3.95
N LYS A 76 -6.56 13.00 4.57
CA LYS A 76 -6.68 13.05 6.03
C LYS A 76 -6.62 11.65 6.65
N ALA A 77 -7.38 10.71 6.10
CA ALA A 77 -7.40 9.32 6.56
C ALA A 77 -6.03 8.64 6.46
N ALA A 78 -5.25 8.93 5.41
CA ALA A 78 -3.89 8.42 5.25
C ALA A 78 -2.93 9.02 6.27
N ASN A 79 -3.05 10.32 6.57
CA ASN A 79 -2.24 10.96 7.61
C ASN A 79 -2.56 10.41 9.01
N GLU A 80 -3.83 10.17 9.34
CA GLU A 80 -4.26 9.53 10.59
C GLU A 80 -3.69 8.12 10.75
N LYS A 81 -3.49 7.42 9.63
CA LYS A 81 -2.91 6.07 9.55
C LYS A 81 -1.39 6.06 9.31
N SER A 82 -0.73 7.20 9.42
CA SER A 82 0.68 7.35 9.05
C SER A 82 1.61 6.41 9.81
N GLU A 83 1.43 6.21 11.12
CA GLU A 83 2.28 5.32 11.93
C GLU A 83 2.11 3.84 11.55
N GLU A 84 0.91 3.40 11.20
CA GLU A 84 0.66 2.05 10.69
C GLU A 84 1.32 1.85 9.32
N ILE A 85 1.17 2.83 8.42
CA ILE A 85 1.84 2.84 7.11
C ILE A 85 3.36 2.81 7.29
N LYS A 86 3.91 3.61 8.21
CA LYS A 86 5.35 3.64 8.51
C LYS A 86 5.84 2.27 8.97
N SER A 87 5.26 1.71 10.02
CA SER A 87 5.66 0.41 10.56
C SER A 87 5.68 -0.69 9.50
N LEU A 88 4.66 -0.72 8.65
CA LEU A 88 4.56 -1.68 7.56
C LEU A 88 5.64 -1.48 6.48
N LEU A 89 5.94 -0.24 6.14
CA LEU A 89 6.98 0.10 5.15
C LEU A 89 8.40 0.02 5.72
N SER A 90 8.62 0.17 7.03
CA SER A 90 9.94 0.05 7.66
C SER A 90 10.45 -1.40 7.70
N THR A 91 9.57 -2.39 7.52
CA THR A 91 9.94 -3.81 7.62
C THR A 91 10.54 -4.33 6.32
N ASN A 92 11.86 -4.22 6.18
CA ASN A 92 12.64 -4.75 5.07
C ASN A 92 12.12 -4.25 3.70
N THR A 93 12.16 -2.93 3.48
CA THR A 93 11.80 -2.29 2.21
C THR A 93 12.98 -1.49 1.67
N GLU A 94 13.49 -1.88 0.52
CA GLU A 94 14.43 -1.09 -0.28
C GLU A 94 13.73 -0.36 -1.44
N MET A 95 12.61 -0.91 -1.91
CA MET A 95 11.86 -0.36 -3.04
C MET A 95 10.36 -0.48 -2.83
N LEU A 96 9.64 0.62 -3.01
CA LEU A 96 8.18 0.67 -2.95
C LEU A 96 7.60 1.12 -4.29
N PHE A 97 6.76 0.27 -4.88
CA PHE A 97 5.89 0.65 -6.00
C PHE A 97 4.53 1.05 -5.46
N ILE A 98 4.13 2.30 -5.71
CA ILE A 98 2.79 2.78 -5.39
C ILE A 98 1.98 2.80 -6.70
N THR A 99 0.89 2.03 -6.73
CA THR A 99 -0.05 2.03 -7.86
C THR A 99 -1.39 2.59 -7.42
N ALA A 100 -1.89 3.57 -8.16
CA ALA A 100 -3.15 4.24 -7.89
C ALA A 100 -3.84 4.63 -9.19
N GLY A 101 -5.16 4.50 -9.23
CA GLY A 101 -5.98 5.13 -10.25
C GLY A 101 -6.28 6.58 -9.84
N MET A 102 -5.82 7.54 -10.62
CA MET A 102 -6.06 8.97 -10.37
C MET A 102 -7.47 9.38 -10.82
N GLY A 103 -7.99 10.47 -10.23
CA GLY A 103 -9.32 11.04 -10.54
C GLY A 103 -10.43 10.63 -9.56
N GLY A 104 -10.23 9.56 -8.79
CA GLY A 104 -11.11 9.22 -7.65
C GLY A 104 -10.70 9.92 -6.36
N GLY A 105 -11.32 9.54 -5.23
CA GLY A 105 -10.98 10.08 -3.90
C GLY A 105 -9.74 9.41 -3.30
N THR A 106 -9.82 8.09 -3.09
CA THR A 106 -8.80 7.35 -2.33
C THR A 106 -7.42 7.34 -2.96
N GLY A 107 -7.33 6.93 -4.24
CA GLY A 107 -6.05 6.90 -4.96
C GLY A 107 -5.39 8.27 -5.01
N THR A 108 -6.14 9.29 -5.43
CA THR A 108 -5.66 10.67 -5.57
C THR A 108 -5.20 11.28 -4.24
N GLY A 109 -5.94 11.07 -3.15
CA GLY A 109 -5.63 11.70 -1.86
C GLY A 109 -4.60 10.94 -1.02
N ALA A 110 -4.66 9.60 -1.00
CA ALA A 110 -3.80 8.82 -0.13
C ALA A 110 -2.43 8.48 -0.76
N ALA A 111 -2.35 8.29 -2.08
CA ALA A 111 -1.08 7.90 -2.71
C ALA A 111 0.05 8.92 -2.50
N PRO A 112 -0.16 10.25 -2.62
CA PRO A 112 0.88 11.24 -2.35
C PRO A 112 1.35 11.24 -0.88
N VAL A 113 0.43 11.02 0.07
CA VAL A 113 0.75 10.93 1.50
C VAL A 113 1.63 9.72 1.76
N ILE A 114 1.27 8.57 1.21
CA ILE A 114 2.05 7.35 1.37
C ILE A 114 3.43 7.48 0.71
N ALA A 115 3.52 8.11 -0.46
CA ALA A 115 4.80 8.38 -1.12
C ALA A 115 5.71 9.27 -0.26
N ARG A 116 5.15 10.31 0.38
CA ARG A 116 5.87 11.16 1.32
C ARG A 116 6.39 10.36 2.52
N ILE A 117 5.52 9.57 3.15
CA ILE A 117 5.89 8.71 4.29
C ILE A 117 7.00 7.73 3.89
N ALA A 118 6.87 7.07 2.74
CA ALA A 118 7.90 6.14 2.24
C ALA A 118 9.25 6.83 2.05
N LYS A 119 9.24 8.07 1.54
CA LYS A 119 10.46 8.88 1.38
C LYS A 119 11.07 9.28 2.72
N GLU A 120 10.27 9.58 3.73
CA GLU A 120 10.74 9.91 5.08
C GLU A 120 11.44 8.70 5.73
N ILE A 121 10.91 7.48 5.53
CA ILE A 121 11.49 6.25 6.09
C ILE A 121 12.73 5.80 5.31
N ALA A 122 12.69 5.91 3.98
CA ALA A 122 13.77 5.46 3.10
C ALA A 122 14.99 6.39 3.09
N LEU A 123 14.94 7.53 3.79
CA LEU A 123 16.02 8.54 3.81
C LEU A 123 16.48 8.90 5.23
N GLU A 124 16.28 8.03 6.22
CA GLU A 124 17.03 8.12 7.50
C GLU A 124 18.41 7.46 7.44
N ASP A 125 18.81 6.88 6.30
CA ASP A 125 20.18 6.43 6.09
C ASP A 125 20.99 7.46 5.29
N GLU A 126 22.04 7.96 5.95
CA GLU A 126 23.16 8.82 5.49
C GLU A 126 23.02 10.34 5.66
N GLU A 127 23.34 10.79 6.88
CA GLU A 127 24.36 11.85 7.02
C GLU A 127 25.64 11.39 6.27
N VAL A 128 25.88 11.96 5.09
CA VAL A 128 27.20 11.99 4.42
C VAL A 128 27.58 13.45 4.17
#